data_AF-L8GWR1-F1
#
_entry.id   AF-L8GWR1-F1
#
_cell.length_a   1.000
_cell.length_b   1.000
_cell.length_c   1.000
_cell.angle_alpha   90.00
_cell.angle_beta   90.00
_cell.angle_gamma   90.00
#
_symmetry.space_group_name_H-M   'P 1'
#
loop_
_entity.id
_entity.type
_entity.pdbx_description
1 polymer ?
#
loop_
_entity_poly.entity_id
_entity_poly.type
_entity_poly.pdbx_seq_one_letter_code
_entity_poly.pdbx_strand_id
1 'polypeptide(L)'
;MNQLLLSFFALVVMMLALAQAGTDIRRSYDYVIAGGGGAGAVLAGKLARSGARVLLLEAGDNTQYDPNIYNPLGTFGGFNSRSNNIGLSSDTTYVWPNRVAGDPGRYGLADAPNSGKGLGGGTSVNTMILAHGGRWMYDLPAN
;
A
#
# COMPACT_ATOMS: atom_id res chain seq x y z
N MET A 1 1.88 44.63 23.80
CA MET A 1 1.33 43.43 23.11
C MET A 1 2.20 42.24 23.53
N ASN A 2 1.66 41.33 24.33
CA ASN A 2 2.46 40.34 25.07
C ASN A 2 3.02 39.25 24.13
N GLN A 3 4.31 38.95 24.26
CA GLN A 3 5.00 37.86 23.54
C GLN A 3 4.23 36.54 23.62
N LEU A 4 3.64 36.23 24.79
CA LEU A 4 2.79 35.06 25.00
C LEU A 4 1.58 34.99 24.04
N LEU A 5 0.97 36.15 23.76
CA LEU A 5 -0.19 36.26 22.88
C LEU A 5 0.19 36.02 21.41
N LEU A 6 1.37 36.52 21.01
CA LEU A 6 1.95 36.28 19.68
C LEU A 6 2.32 34.81 19.49
N SER A 7 2.94 34.17 20.50
CA SER A 7 3.29 32.74 20.46
C SER A 7 2.06 31.85 20.36
N PHE A 8 1.01 32.16 21.14
CA PHE A 8 -0.26 31.44 21.09
C PHE A 8 -0.93 31.58 19.72
N PHE A 9 -0.95 32.81 19.17
CA PHE A 9 -1.51 33.06 17.84
C PHE A 9 -0.73 32.32 16.75
N ALA A 10 0.61 32.35 16.80
CA ALA A 10 1.45 31.61 15.86
C ALA A 10 1.22 30.09 15.92
N LEU A 11 1.04 29.54 17.12
CA LEU A 11 0.76 28.11 17.31
C LEU A 11 -0.62 27.72 16.76
N VAL A 12 -1.63 28.57 16.98
CA VAL A 12 -2.98 28.37 16.43
C VAL A 12 -2.97 28.48 14.90
N VAL A 13 -2.25 29.46 14.32
CA VAL A 13 -2.10 29.59 12.87
C VAL A 13 -1.36 28.40 12.27
N MET A 14 -0.32 27.88 12.94
CA MET A 14 0.40 26.68 12.51
C MET A 14 -0.49 25.43 12.58
N MET A 15 -1.28 25.27 13.63
CA MET A 15 -2.26 24.18 13.74
C MET A 15 -3.35 24.27 12.68
N LEU A 16 -3.83 25.48 12.35
CA LEU A 16 -4.78 25.70 11.26
C LEU A 16 -4.16 25.38 9.90
N ALA A 17 -2.92 25.79 9.65
CA ALA A 17 -2.19 25.46 8.42
C ALA A 17 -1.97 23.95 8.26
N LEU A 18 -1.65 23.25 9.36
CA LEU A 18 -1.53 21.79 9.40
C LEU A 18 -2.88 21.09 9.22
N ALA A 19 -3.98 21.65 9.76
CA ALA A 19 -5.33 21.14 9.55
C ALA A 19 -5.83 21.36 8.12
N GLN A 20 -5.36 22.43 7.45
CA GLN A 20 -5.62 22.68 6.02
C GLN A 20 -4.68 21.92 5.08
N ALA A 21 -3.69 21.19 5.60
CA ALA A 21 -2.94 20.19 4.85
C ALA A 21 -3.80 18.93 4.61
N GLY A 22 -5.04 19.12 4.15
CA GLY A 22 -5.71 18.11 3.35
C GLY A 22 -4.90 17.91 2.07
N THR A 23 -4.90 16.70 1.53
CA THR A 23 -4.29 16.43 0.23
C THR A 23 -4.82 17.46 -0.76
N ASP A 24 -3.95 18.37 -1.23
CA ASP A 24 -4.30 19.34 -2.29
C ASP A 24 -4.51 18.54 -3.57
N ILE A 25 -5.70 17.94 -3.68
CA ILE A 25 -6.15 17.25 -4.88
C ILE A 25 -6.35 18.34 -5.92
N ARG A 26 -5.41 18.40 -6.85
CA ARG A 26 -5.41 19.39 -7.92
C ARG A 26 -6.54 19.08 -8.88
N ARG A 27 -7.00 20.12 -9.58
CA ARG A 27 -8.03 19.99 -10.64
C ARG A 27 -7.57 19.13 -11.82
N SER A 28 -6.28 18.90 -12.02
CA SER A 28 -5.74 18.18 -13.18
C SER A 28 -4.40 17.50 -12.86
N TYR A 29 -4.20 16.31 -13.45
CA TYR A 29 -2.95 15.55 -13.43
C TYR A 29 -2.61 15.11 -14.86
N ASP A 30 -1.32 14.94 -15.14
CA ASP A 30 -0.87 14.43 -16.44
C ASP A 30 -1.08 12.90 -16.52
N TYR A 31 -0.98 12.23 -15.36
CA TYR A 31 -1.27 10.81 -15.22
C TYR A 31 -2.07 10.53 -13.94
N VAL A 32 -3.04 9.61 -14.05
CA VAL A 32 -3.72 9.00 -12.91
C VAL A 32 -3.40 7.51 -12.90
N ILE A 33 -2.83 7.04 -11.80
CA ILE A 33 -2.49 5.64 -11.59
C ILE A 33 -3.43 5.09 -10.53
N ALA A 34 -4.19 4.06 -10.89
CA ALA A 34 -5.05 3.33 -9.97
C ALA A 34 -4.31 2.09 -9.45
N GLY A 35 -4.03 2.07 -8.15
CA GLY A 35 -3.28 1.04 -7.44
C GLY A 35 -1.86 1.47 -7.10
N GLY A 36 -1.58 1.63 -5.81
CA GLY A 36 -0.28 1.89 -5.21
C GLY A 36 0.57 0.63 -4.97
N GLY A 37 0.28 -0.47 -5.68
CA GLY A 37 1.06 -1.70 -5.62
C GLY A 37 2.48 -1.55 -6.18
N GLY A 38 3.33 -2.59 -6.05
CA GLY A 38 4.73 -2.54 -6.49
C GLY A 38 4.96 -1.98 -7.91
N ALA A 39 4.14 -2.35 -8.90
CA ALA A 39 4.22 -1.78 -10.25
C ALA A 39 3.76 -0.31 -10.31
N GLY A 40 2.60 0.00 -9.72
CA GLY A 40 2.01 1.33 -9.72
C GLY A 40 2.86 2.37 -8.98
N ALA A 41 3.42 2.00 -7.82
CA ALA A 41 4.32 2.85 -7.05
C ALA A 41 5.61 3.16 -7.82
N VAL A 42 6.23 2.17 -8.47
CA VAL A 42 7.42 2.37 -9.31
C VAL A 42 7.12 3.25 -10.51
N LEU A 43 6.00 3.00 -11.21
CA LEU A 43 5.59 3.82 -12.35
C LEU A 43 5.32 5.28 -11.94
N ALA A 44 4.56 5.48 -10.87
CA ALA A 44 4.25 6.80 -10.33
C ALA A 44 5.53 7.57 -9.99
N GLY A 45 6.47 6.93 -9.28
CA GLY A 45 7.75 7.54 -8.93
C GLY A 45 8.60 7.90 -10.15
N LYS A 46 8.61 7.06 -11.20
CA LYS A 46 9.33 7.34 -12.45
C LYS A 46 8.73 8.53 -13.20
N LEU A 47 7.41 8.58 -13.35
CA LEU A 47 6.71 9.68 -14.04
C LEU A 47 6.82 11.00 -13.26
N ALA A 48 6.69 10.96 -11.93
CA ALA A 48 6.87 12.15 -11.10
C ALA A 48 8.28 12.73 -11.23
N ARG A 49 9.31 11.87 -11.26
CA ARG A 49 10.72 12.28 -11.47
C ARG A 49 10.99 12.89 -12.84
N SER A 50 10.18 12.59 -13.86
CA SER A 50 10.28 13.27 -15.15
C SER A 50 9.61 14.65 -15.18
N GLY A 51 9.07 15.11 -14.05
CA GLY A 51 8.37 16.39 -13.92
C GLY A 51 6.85 16.32 -14.18
N ALA A 52 6.29 15.14 -14.44
CA ALA A 52 4.85 15.00 -14.62
C ALA A 52 4.09 15.11 -13.28
N ARG A 53 2.89 15.69 -13.33
CA ARG A 53 1.96 15.69 -12.19
C ARG A 53 1.21 14.37 -12.18
N VAL A 54 1.46 13.56 -11.17
CA VAL A 54 0.89 12.21 -11.04
C VAL A 54 -0.05 12.16 -9.85
N LEU A 55 -1.25 11.64 -10.05
CA LEU A 55 -2.15 11.21 -8.98
C LEU A 55 -2.04 9.70 -8.82
N LEU A 56 -1.67 9.23 -7.64
CA LEU A 56 -1.71 7.82 -7.29
C LEU A 56 -2.90 7.58 -6.37
N LEU A 57 -3.81 6.71 -6.78
CA LEU A 57 -4.96 6.28 -6.00
C LEU A 57 -4.69 4.89 -5.43
N GLU A 58 -4.80 4.72 -4.13
CA GLU A 58 -4.70 3.43 -3.45
C GLU A 58 -5.92 3.27 -2.54
N ALA A 59 -6.52 2.08 -2.58
CA ALA A 59 -7.77 1.80 -1.86
C ALA A 59 -7.52 1.39 -0.41
N GLY A 60 -6.35 0.85 -0.09
CA GLY A 60 -5.97 0.53 1.28
C GLY A 60 -5.40 1.71 2.06
N ASP A 61 -5.24 1.50 3.36
CA ASP A 61 -4.75 2.52 4.29
C ASP A 61 -3.26 2.81 4.10
N ASN A 62 -2.82 3.96 4.62
CA ASN A 62 -1.41 4.26 4.73
C ASN A 62 -0.78 3.46 5.88
N THR A 63 0.05 2.49 5.53
CA THR A 63 0.71 1.58 6.47
C THR A 63 2.19 1.89 6.72
N GLN A 64 2.66 3.10 6.36
CA GLN A 64 4.09 3.46 6.44
C GLN A 64 4.72 3.31 7.83
N TYR A 65 3.92 3.38 8.90
CA TYR A 65 4.36 3.25 10.29
C TYR A 65 3.79 2.02 10.98
N ASP A 66 3.25 1.06 10.23
CA ASP A 66 2.72 -0.18 10.78
C ASP A 66 3.85 -1.23 10.94
N PRO A 67 4.17 -1.69 12.16
CA PRO A 67 5.23 -2.69 12.38
C PRO A 67 4.93 -4.04 11.72
N ASN A 68 3.66 -4.38 11.47
CA ASN A 68 3.34 -5.59 10.72
C ASN A 68 3.79 -5.50 9.25
N ILE A 69 3.99 -4.30 8.72
CA ILE A 69 4.35 -4.04 7.32
C ILE A 69 5.83 -3.71 7.16
N TYR A 70 6.37 -2.74 7.91
CA TYR A 70 7.75 -2.32 7.68
C TYR A 70 8.79 -3.24 8.34
N ASN A 71 8.42 -4.03 9.35
CA ASN A 71 9.32 -4.98 9.98
C ASN A 71 9.10 -6.39 9.39
N PRO A 72 10.14 -7.05 8.85
CA PRO A 72 10.02 -8.38 8.25
C PRO A 72 9.45 -9.46 9.17
N LEU A 73 9.59 -9.31 10.50
CA LEU A 73 8.98 -10.24 11.46
C LEU A 73 7.44 -10.15 11.47
N GLY A 74 6.87 -9.04 11.01
CA GLY A 74 5.44 -8.81 10.89
C GLY A 74 4.74 -9.83 10.00
N THR A 75 5.30 -10.13 8.83
CA THR A 75 4.78 -11.19 7.92
C THR A 75 4.64 -12.54 8.62
N PHE A 76 5.50 -12.83 9.60
CA PHE A 76 5.50 -14.06 10.38
C PHE A 76 4.76 -13.96 11.72
N GLY A 77 3.99 -12.89 11.93
CA GLY A 77 3.17 -12.69 13.13
C GLY A 77 3.93 -12.13 14.34
N GLY A 78 5.11 -11.53 14.14
CA GLY A 78 5.95 -11.01 15.23
C GLY A 78 5.31 -9.90 16.08
N PHE A 79 4.27 -9.24 15.57
CA PHE A 79 3.52 -8.19 16.28
C PHE A 79 2.02 -8.51 16.41
N ASN A 80 1.63 -9.75 16.09
CA ASN A 80 0.25 -10.18 16.25
C ASN A 80 -0.16 -10.18 17.73
N SER A 81 -1.39 -9.76 18.01
CA SER A 81 -1.94 -9.90 19.35
C SER A 81 -2.32 -11.36 19.61
N ARG A 82 -2.35 -11.76 20.88
CA ARG A 82 -2.76 -13.11 21.27
C ARG A 82 -4.22 -13.43 20.87
N SER A 83 -5.07 -12.40 20.82
CA SER A 83 -6.47 -12.51 20.41
C SER A 83 -6.67 -12.48 18.88
N ASN A 84 -5.68 -12.01 18.12
CA ASN A 84 -5.71 -11.95 16.66
C ASN A 84 -4.37 -12.44 16.08
N ASN A 85 -4.10 -13.74 16.25
CA ASN A 85 -2.89 -14.39 15.74
C ASN A 85 -3.10 -15.01 14.36
N ILE A 86 -3.42 -14.17 13.38
CA ILE A 86 -3.59 -14.56 11.98
C ILE A 86 -2.42 -14.06 11.14
N GLY A 87 -2.06 -14.81 10.10
CA GLY A 87 -1.01 -14.37 9.18
C GLY A 87 -1.39 -13.05 8.50
N LEU A 88 -0.39 -12.20 8.24
CA LEU A 88 -0.57 -10.92 7.55
C LEU A 88 -1.29 -11.09 6.20
N SER A 89 -0.99 -12.18 5.50
CA SER A 89 -1.62 -12.53 4.23
C SER A 89 -3.07 -13.02 4.35
N SER A 90 -3.61 -13.19 5.56
CA SER A 90 -4.99 -13.63 5.84
C SER A 90 -5.82 -12.55 6.55
N ASP A 91 -5.18 -11.49 7.03
CA ASP A 91 -5.86 -10.39 7.70
C ASP A 91 -6.44 -9.42 6.67
N THR A 92 -7.77 -9.34 6.61
CA THR A 92 -8.50 -8.49 5.66
C THR A 92 -8.26 -6.99 5.85
N THR A 93 -7.59 -6.58 6.93
CA THR A 93 -7.06 -5.22 7.10
C THR A 93 -5.97 -4.93 6.07
N TYR A 94 -5.13 -5.92 5.75
CA TYR A 94 -3.96 -5.78 4.88
C TYR A 94 -4.11 -6.44 3.52
N VAL A 95 -5.15 -7.28 3.32
CA VAL A 95 -5.37 -7.97 2.04
C VAL A 95 -6.81 -7.89 1.55
N TRP A 96 -6.96 -7.95 0.23
CA TRP A 96 -8.19 -8.29 -0.47
C TRP A 96 -8.38 -9.81 -0.48
N PRO A 97 -9.46 -10.33 0.12
CA PRO A 97 -9.78 -11.76 0.06
C PRO A 97 -10.44 -12.11 -1.26
N ASN A 98 -9.66 -12.51 -2.26
CA ASN A 98 -10.21 -12.94 -3.56
C ASN A 98 -10.73 -14.37 -3.44
N ARG A 99 -12.00 -14.53 -3.09
CA ARG A 99 -12.63 -15.86 -3.01
C ARG A 99 -12.78 -16.45 -4.41
N VAL A 100 -12.25 -17.65 -4.61
CA VAL A 100 -12.47 -18.41 -5.84
C VAL A 100 -13.56 -19.45 -5.66
N ALA A 101 -14.14 -19.91 -6.77
CA ALA A 101 -15.04 -21.06 -6.74
C ALA A 101 -14.28 -22.32 -6.28
N GLY A 102 -15.01 -23.25 -5.65
CA GLY A 102 -14.42 -24.52 -5.22
C GLY A 102 -13.86 -25.30 -6.41
N ASP A 103 -12.64 -25.83 -6.26
CA ASP A 103 -11.96 -26.60 -7.29
C ASP A 103 -12.38 -28.07 -7.21
N PRO A 104 -13.06 -28.63 -8.24
CA PRO A 104 -13.42 -30.05 -8.27
C PRO A 104 -12.21 -30.99 -8.19
N GLY A 105 -11.05 -30.57 -8.70
CA GLY A 105 -9.78 -31.29 -8.59
C GLY A 105 -9.21 -31.31 -7.16
N ARG A 106 -9.78 -30.51 -6.26
CA ARG A 106 -9.42 -30.44 -4.84
C ARG A 106 -10.63 -30.69 -3.93
N TYR A 107 -11.49 -31.63 -4.31
CA TYR A 107 -12.67 -32.02 -3.53
C TYR A 107 -13.63 -30.85 -3.22
N GLY A 108 -13.68 -29.84 -4.08
CA GLY A 108 -14.52 -28.65 -3.91
C GLY A 108 -13.94 -27.59 -2.98
N LEU A 109 -12.67 -27.70 -2.57
CA LEU A 109 -12.01 -26.68 -1.76
C LEU A 109 -11.91 -25.36 -2.52
N ALA A 110 -12.29 -24.27 -1.85
CA ALA A 110 -12.18 -22.91 -2.35
C ALA A 110 -11.01 -22.19 -1.67
N ASP A 111 -10.00 -21.82 -2.44
CA ASP A 111 -8.89 -21.01 -1.94
C ASP A 111 -9.29 -19.52 -1.85
N ALA A 112 -8.44 -18.75 -1.18
CA ALA A 112 -8.49 -17.29 -1.21
C ALA A 112 -7.10 -16.75 -1.56
N PRO A 113 -6.72 -16.69 -2.86
CA PRO A 113 -5.51 -16.03 -3.29
C PRO A 113 -5.58 -14.54 -2.95
N ASN A 114 -4.95 -14.15 -1.84
CA ASN A 114 -5.07 -12.81 -1.31
C ASN A 114 -4.14 -11.82 -2.04
N SER A 115 -4.58 -10.58 -2.19
CA SER A 115 -3.79 -9.48 -2.78
C SER A 115 -3.60 -8.37 -1.76
N GLY A 116 -2.38 -7.82 -1.63
CA GLY A 116 -2.14 -6.74 -0.67
C GLY A 116 -3.03 -5.53 -0.93
N LYS A 117 -3.60 -4.98 0.14
CA LYS A 117 -4.50 -3.83 0.18
C LYS A 117 -3.80 -2.69 0.92
N GLY A 118 -3.33 -1.69 0.19
CA GLY A 118 -2.54 -0.58 0.74
C GLY A 118 -1.31 -0.30 -0.10
N LEU A 119 -0.56 0.74 0.30
CA LEU A 119 0.67 1.14 -0.41
C LEU A 119 1.68 -0.02 -0.47
N GLY A 120 2.30 -0.21 -1.64
CA GLY A 120 3.13 -1.36 -2.01
C GLY A 120 2.32 -2.60 -2.43
N GLY A 121 1.05 -2.70 -2.04
CA GLY A 121 0.16 -3.80 -2.43
C GLY A 121 0.75 -5.14 -2.02
N GLY A 122 0.82 -6.09 -2.96
CA GLY A 122 1.38 -7.43 -2.69
C GLY A 122 2.82 -7.42 -2.17
N THR A 123 3.64 -6.41 -2.47
CA THR A 123 5.02 -6.36 -1.97
C THR A 123 5.11 -6.05 -0.47
N SER A 124 4.07 -5.45 0.10
CA SER A 124 4.03 -5.07 1.53
C SER A 124 3.60 -6.22 2.44
N VAL A 125 3.04 -7.29 1.87
CA VAL A 125 2.49 -8.45 2.61
C VAL A 125 3.11 -9.78 2.19
N ASN A 126 4.14 -9.75 1.34
CA ASN A 126 4.82 -10.96 0.88
C ASN A 126 5.87 -11.45 1.89
N THR A 127 6.56 -12.53 1.53
CA THR A 127 7.66 -13.14 2.31
C THR A 127 9.05 -12.60 1.92
N MET A 128 9.10 -11.45 1.26
CA MET A 128 10.31 -10.78 0.74
C MET A 128 11.20 -11.63 -0.19
N ILE A 129 10.68 -12.72 -0.76
CA ILE A 129 11.44 -13.51 -1.73
C ILE A 129 11.49 -12.74 -3.05
N LEU A 130 12.70 -12.31 -3.42
CA LEU A 130 12.99 -11.78 -4.76
C LEU A 130 13.55 -12.90 -5.63
N ALA A 131 12.80 -13.27 -6.67
CA ALA A 131 13.22 -14.24 -7.66
C ALA A 131 12.93 -13.70 -9.07
N HIS A 132 13.80 -13.99 -10.02
CA HIS A 132 13.61 -13.68 -11.43
C HIS A 132 13.30 -14.96 -12.19
N GLY A 133 12.46 -14.86 -13.22
CA GLY A 133 12.20 -15.98 -14.13
C GLY A 133 13.46 -16.36 -14.92
N GLY A 134 13.47 -17.57 -15.48
CA GLY A 134 14.50 -17.96 -16.45
C GLY A 134 14.36 -17.16 -17.74
N ARG A 135 15.47 -16.87 -18.44
CA ARG A 135 15.51 -16.15 -19.72
C ARG A 135 14.41 -16.62 -20.69
N TRP A 136 14.29 -17.93 -20.85
CA TRP A 136 13.36 -18.56 -21.78
C TRP A 136 11.89 -18.16 -21.54
N MET A 137 11.51 -17.79 -20.31
CA MET A 137 10.15 -17.30 -20.02
C MET A 137 9.87 -15.92 -20.62
N TYR A 138 10.92 -15.09 -20.79
CA TYR A 138 10.82 -13.76 -21.39
C TYR A 138 10.92 -13.79 -22.92
N ASP A 139 11.48 -14.86 -23.48
CA ASP A 139 11.58 -15.07 -24.93
C ASP A 139 10.30 -15.68 -25.53
N LEU A 140 9.33 -16.07 -24.68
CA LEU A 140 8.03 -16.54 -25.15
C LEU A 140 7.31 -15.41 -25.90
N PRO A 141 6.68 -15.70 -27.06
CA PRO A 141 5.93 -14.69 -27.79
C PRO A 141 4.78 -14.14 -26.95
N ALA A 142 4.55 -12.84 -27.05
CA ALA A 142 3.35 -12.22 -26.51
C ALA A 142 2.13 -12.79 -27.27
N ASN A 143 1.26 -13.46 -26.53
CA ASN A 143 0.00 -14.01 -26.97
C ASN A 143 -1.08 -12.93 -27.12
#